data_AF-A0A9P0XGC7-F1
#
_entry.id   AF-A0A9P0XGC7-F1
#
_cell.length_a   1.000
_cell.length_b   1.000
_cell.length_c   1.000
_cell.angle_alpha   90.00
_cell.angle_beta   90.00
_cell.angle_gamma   90.00
#
_symmetry.space_group_name_H-M   'P 1'
#
loop_
_entity.id
_entity.type
_entity.pdbx_description
1 polymer ?
#
loop_
_entity_poly.entity_id
_entity_poly.type
_entity_poly.pdbx_seq_one_letter_code
_entity_poly.pdbx_strand_id
1 'polypeptide(L)'
;MSNVFGLIVSGRLVQTDFTLVSETSLVTTILDVDSINHAVVFLTGTTPLPAGSVAIVYWSWPDPNAPPNWQPLGHISNAKPSAIFKIQNLKKLHELSSENKFINAFGQQQICHNAQIGISIEPEANAQMLEPVLEQQTNNYVSFAQKMLENLVNFVASFSVTQDQMTPTPGVSYIPLNTLHTWYQNFERRLQNNPNFWKNL
;
A
#
# COMPACT_ATOMS: atom_id res chain seq x y z
N MET A 1 -24.03 16.42 13.64
CA MET A 1 -22.56 16.48 13.75
C MET A 1 -21.94 16.50 12.36
N SER A 2 -22.26 17.51 11.55
CA SER A 2 -21.72 17.65 10.19
C SER A 2 -20.31 18.24 10.26
N ASN A 3 -19.39 17.70 9.46
CA ASN A 3 -18.01 18.19 9.24
C ASN A 3 -16.96 17.87 10.32
N VAL A 4 -17.07 16.76 11.07
CA VAL A 4 -15.97 16.33 11.95
C VAL A 4 -14.75 15.85 11.15
N PHE A 5 -15.01 15.20 10.00
CA PHE A 5 -13.98 14.64 9.12
C PHE A 5 -13.92 15.41 7.80
N GLY A 6 -12.70 15.50 7.27
CA GLY A 6 -12.39 15.98 5.94
C GLY A 6 -11.66 14.91 5.14
N LEU A 7 -11.93 14.89 3.83
CA LEU A 7 -11.29 14.04 2.85
C LEU A 7 -10.64 14.92 1.78
N ILE A 8 -9.36 14.71 1.51
CA ILE A 8 -8.66 15.26 0.35
C ILE A 8 -8.23 14.11 -0.54
N VAL A 9 -8.62 14.22 -1.79
CA VAL A 9 -8.15 13.36 -2.86
C VAL A 9 -7.08 14.13 -3.64
N SER A 10 -6.02 13.44 -4.05
CA SER A 10 -4.95 14.05 -4.86
C SER A 10 -5.53 14.71 -6.11
N GLY A 11 -5.29 16.02 -6.29
CA GLY A 11 -5.76 16.78 -7.46
C GLY A 11 -7.21 17.25 -7.40
N ARG A 12 -7.91 17.11 -6.25
CA ARG A 12 -9.31 17.53 -6.10
C ARG A 12 -9.52 18.44 -4.89
N LEU A 13 -10.68 19.09 -4.87
CA LEU A 13 -11.13 19.89 -3.74
C LEU A 13 -11.41 19.02 -2.51
N VAL A 14 -11.27 19.64 -1.34
CA VAL A 14 -11.69 19.07 -0.04
C VAL A 14 -13.15 18.65 -0.12
N GLN A 15 -13.43 17.45 0.39
CA GLN A 15 -14.78 16.96 0.63
C GLN A 15 -15.01 16.83 2.14
N THR A 16 -16.06 17.45 2.64
CA THR A 16 -16.53 17.31 4.04
C THR A 16 -17.91 16.68 4.12
N ASP A 17 -18.49 16.35 2.97
CA ASP A 17 -19.83 15.81 2.83
C ASP A 17 -19.82 14.30 3.12
N PHE A 18 -19.79 13.99 4.41
CA PHE A 18 -19.94 12.64 4.93
C PHE A 18 -21.40 12.36 5.26
N THR A 19 -21.94 11.26 4.72
CA THR A 19 -23.26 10.76 5.07
C THR A 19 -23.15 9.88 6.32
N LEU A 20 -23.97 10.17 7.33
CA LEU A 20 -24.01 9.37 8.54
C LEU A 20 -24.88 8.13 8.28
N VAL A 21 -24.27 6.96 8.34
CA VAL A 21 -24.93 5.66 8.08
C VAL A 21 -25.32 4.98 9.39
N SER A 22 -24.57 5.24 10.46
CA SER A 22 -24.83 4.78 11.83
C SER A 22 -24.38 5.86 12.82
N GLU A 23 -24.75 5.76 14.09
CA GLU A 23 -24.37 6.73 15.14
C GLU A 23 -22.85 6.95 15.22
N THR A 24 -22.05 5.94 14.88
CA THR A 24 -20.59 5.97 14.88
C THR A 24 -19.96 5.79 13.50
N SER A 25 -20.77 5.65 12.44
CA SER A 25 -20.26 5.32 11.10
C SER A 25 -20.66 6.36 10.07
N LEU A 26 -19.67 6.87 9.35
CA LEU A 26 -19.82 7.87 8.30
C LEU A 26 -19.26 7.32 6.98
N VAL A 27 -19.88 7.66 5.86
CA VAL A 27 -19.43 7.23 4.53
C VAL A 27 -19.40 8.43 3.59
N THR A 28 -18.46 8.43 2.65
CA THR A 28 -18.48 9.35 1.52
C THR A 28 -18.08 8.62 0.25
N THR A 29 -18.60 9.08 -0.88
CA THR A 29 -18.33 8.48 -2.20
C THR A 29 -17.39 9.36 -2.99
N ILE A 30 -16.31 8.76 -3.46
CA ILE A 30 -15.37 9.38 -4.38
C ILE A 30 -15.73 8.92 -5.79
N LEU A 31 -16.06 9.86 -6.65
CA LEU A 31 -16.31 9.60 -8.07
C LEU A 31 -14.99 9.46 -8.83
N ASP A 32 -14.95 8.75 -9.95
CA ASP A 32 -13.77 8.72 -10.85
C ASP A 32 -12.42 8.47 -10.15
N VAL A 33 -12.28 7.34 -9.48
CA VAL A 33 -11.11 7.00 -8.64
C VAL A 33 -9.91 6.52 -9.46
N ASP A 34 -10.10 6.28 -10.75
CA ASP A 34 -9.08 5.74 -11.65
C ASP A 34 -7.82 6.60 -11.74
N SER A 35 -7.98 7.91 -11.60
CA SER A 35 -6.89 8.88 -11.66
C SER A 35 -6.24 9.19 -10.29
N ILE A 36 -6.72 8.58 -9.21
CA ILE A 36 -6.33 8.94 -7.84
C ILE A 36 -5.25 8.00 -7.31
N ASN A 37 -4.16 8.58 -6.80
CA ASN A 37 -3.06 7.83 -6.18
C ASN A 37 -3.11 7.85 -4.65
N HIS A 38 -3.45 8.99 -4.05
CA HIS A 38 -3.49 9.17 -2.60
C HIS A 38 -4.78 9.83 -2.15
N ALA A 39 -5.30 9.35 -1.02
CA ALA A 39 -6.39 9.93 -0.26
C ALA A 39 -5.88 10.32 1.13
N VAL A 40 -6.31 11.47 1.62
CA VAL A 40 -5.95 12.00 2.93
C VAL A 40 -7.24 12.19 3.71
N VAL A 41 -7.31 11.56 4.88
CA VAL A 41 -8.44 11.75 5.80
C VAL A 41 -7.93 12.46 7.05
N PHE A 42 -8.68 13.43 7.54
CA PHE A 42 -8.28 14.24 8.68
C PHE A 42 -9.49 14.74 9.48
N LEU A 43 -9.24 15.08 10.75
CA LEU A 43 -10.19 15.80 11.59
C LEU A 43 -10.15 17.28 11.24
N THR A 44 -11.32 17.91 11.07
CA THR A 44 -11.42 19.35 10.74
C THR A 44 -11.06 20.25 11.92
N GLY A 45 -10.97 19.70 13.13
CA GLY A 45 -10.68 20.44 14.36
C GLY A 45 -11.90 21.14 14.97
N THR A 46 -13.10 20.95 14.40
CA THR A 46 -14.35 21.51 14.96
C THR A 46 -14.77 20.80 16.24
N THR A 47 -14.64 19.47 16.28
CA THR A 47 -14.97 18.63 17.44
C THR A 47 -13.93 17.51 17.57
N PRO A 48 -13.35 17.28 18.76
CA PRO A 48 -12.47 16.13 18.99
C PRO A 48 -13.26 14.82 19.00
N LEU A 49 -12.57 13.70 18.78
CA LEU A 49 -13.16 12.38 18.96
C LEU A 49 -13.48 12.13 20.44
N PRO A 50 -14.49 11.29 20.76
CA PRO A 50 -14.76 10.87 22.13
C PRO A 50 -13.52 10.29 22.82
N ALA A 51 -13.41 10.49 24.13
CA ALA A 51 -12.26 10.01 24.90
C ALA A 51 -12.16 8.48 24.85
N GLY A 52 -10.98 7.94 24.53
CA GLY A 52 -10.76 6.51 24.36
C GLY A 52 -11.25 5.94 23.03
N SER A 53 -11.62 6.80 22.07
CA SER A 53 -12.04 6.38 20.73
C SER A 53 -11.04 6.79 19.64
N VAL A 54 -11.02 5.98 18.58
CA VAL A 54 -10.32 6.21 17.33
C VAL A 54 -11.30 6.18 16.18
N ALA A 55 -10.94 6.78 15.06
CA ALA A 55 -11.68 6.69 13.82
C ALA A 55 -10.92 5.76 12.86
N ILE A 56 -11.46 4.56 12.62
CA ILE A 56 -10.91 3.61 11.66
C ILE A 56 -11.43 3.95 10.28
N VAL A 57 -10.51 4.09 9.33
CA VAL A 57 -10.80 4.42 7.94
C VAL A 57 -10.84 3.13 7.14
N TYR A 58 -11.95 2.89 6.47
CA TYR A 58 -12.19 1.75 5.59
C TYR A 58 -12.33 2.22 4.15
N TRP A 59 -11.95 1.34 3.24
CA TRP A 59 -12.06 1.51 1.80
C TRP A 59 -12.93 0.43 1.20
N SER A 60 -13.85 0.80 0.31
CA SER A 60 -14.63 -0.16 -0.45
C SER A 60 -14.78 0.25 -1.90
N TRP A 61 -14.78 -0.76 -2.76
CA TRP A 61 -15.20 -0.62 -4.15
C TRP A 61 -16.65 -1.10 -4.23
N PRO A 62 -17.61 -0.20 -4.51
CA PRO A 62 -18.99 -0.58 -4.72
C PRO A 62 -19.08 -1.45 -5.98
N ASP A 63 -19.44 -2.71 -5.81
CA ASP A 63 -19.76 -3.64 -6.90
C ASP A 63 -21.29 -3.72 -7.04
N PRO A 64 -21.87 -3.52 -8.24
CA PRO A 64 -23.30 -3.71 -8.49
C PRO A 64 -23.80 -5.13 -8.20
N ASN A 65 -22.91 -6.13 -8.29
CA ASN A 65 -23.25 -7.56 -8.21
C ASN A 65 -22.79 -8.24 -6.92
N ALA A 66 -22.03 -7.54 -6.05
CA ALA A 66 -21.50 -8.09 -4.81
C ALA A 66 -21.66 -7.11 -3.64
N PRO A 67 -21.81 -7.60 -2.40
CA PRO A 67 -21.81 -6.72 -1.24
C PRO A 67 -20.48 -5.96 -1.14
N PRO A 68 -20.49 -4.68 -0.72
CA PRO A 68 -19.28 -3.87 -0.63
C PRO A 68 -18.26 -4.52 0.31
N ASN A 69 -17.11 -4.86 -0.24
CA ASN A 69 -15.99 -5.39 0.53
C ASN A 69 -15.24 -4.22 1.18
N TRP A 70 -15.22 -4.16 2.51
CA TRP A 70 -14.57 -3.09 3.27
C TRP A 70 -13.20 -3.53 3.75
N GLN A 71 -12.17 -2.83 3.31
CA GLN A 71 -10.78 -3.07 3.69
C GLN A 71 -10.30 -1.96 4.62
N PRO A 72 -9.77 -2.26 5.81
CA PRO A 72 -9.22 -1.24 6.70
C PRO A 72 -7.94 -0.63 6.10
N LEU A 73 -7.89 0.70 6.03
CA LEU A 73 -6.73 1.47 5.58
C LEU A 73 -5.86 1.98 6.71
N GLY A 74 -6.43 2.16 7.89
CA GLY A 74 -5.74 2.71 9.05
C GLY A 74 -6.69 3.42 9.99
N HIS A 75 -6.12 4.18 10.92
CA HIS A 75 -6.87 4.88 11.94
C HIS A 75 -6.38 6.33 12.11
N ILE A 76 -7.26 7.16 12.66
CA ILE A 76 -7.04 8.56 13.04
C ILE A 76 -7.47 8.69 14.50
N SER A 77 -6.73 9.46 15.28
CA SER A 77 -7.00 9.70 16.70
C SER A 77 -6.81 11.18 17.04
N ASN A 78 -7.15 11.59 18.27
CA ASN A 78 -6.87 12.96 18.71
C ASN A 78 -5.36 13.25 18.75
N ALA A 79 -4.50 12.24 18.98
CA ALA A 79 -3.04 12.38 18.94
C ALA A 79 -2.49 12.41 17.50
N LYS A 80 -3.16 11.71 16.58
CA LYS A 80 -2.82 11.67 15.16
C LYS A 80 -4.05 12.04 14.32
N PRO A 81 -4.35 13.35 14.17
CA PRO A 81 -5.61 13.83 13.61
C PRO A 81 -5.72 13.70 12.08
N SER A 82 -4.68 13.21 11.40
CA SER A 82 -4.67 13.04 9.95
C SER A 82 -3.83 11.85 9.50
N ALA A 83 -4.23 11.20 8.42
CA ALA A 83 -3.50 10.10 7.79
C ALA A 83 -3.60 10.16 6.25
N ILE A 84 -2.53 9.71 5.59
CA ILE A 84 -2.42 9.64 4.13
C ILE A 84 -2.39 8.16 3.72
N PHE A 85 -3.23 7.80 2.75
CA PHE A 85 -3.38 6.43 2.26
C PHE A 85 -3.08 6.36 0.77
N LYS A 86 -2.27 5.37 0.38
CA LYS A 86 -1.96 5.08 -1.03
C LYS A 86 -2.98 4.08 -1.58
N ILE A 87 -3.91 4.56 -2.40
CA ILE A 87 -5.05 3.76 -2.86
C ILE A 87 -4.80 3.04 -4.19
N GLN A 88 -3.77 3.43 -4.95
CA GLN A 88 -3.43 2.83 -6.26
C GLN A 88 -3.22 1.30 -6.18
N ASN A 89 -2.67 0.80 -5.08
CA ASN A 89 -2.40 -0.62 -4.90
C ASN A 89 -3.68 -1.42 -4.55
N LEU A 90 -4.68 -0.78 -3.95
CA LEU A 90 -5.93 -1.42 -3.55
C LEU A 90 -6.80 -1.76 -4.76
N LYS A 91 -6.74 -0.95 -5.81
CA LYS A 91 -7.38 -1.22 -7.10
C LYS A 91 -6.88 -2.53 -7.71
N LYS A 92 -5.56 -2.72 -7.74
CA LYS A 92 -4.93 -3.97 -8.26
C LYS A 92 -5.34 -5.19 -7.45
N LEU A 93 -5.48 -5.06 -6.14
CA LEU A 93 -5.91 -6.17 -5.29
C LEU A 93 -7.37 -6.56 -5.52
N HIS A 94 -8.24 -5.58 -5.79
CA HIS A 94 -9.63 -5.81 -6.20
C HIS A 94 -9.73 -6.43 -7.61
N GLU A 95 -8.91 -5.99 -8.57
CA GLU A 95 -8.85 -6.59 -9.91
C GLU A 95 -8.25 -8.01 -9.92
N LEU A 96 -7.37 -8.32 -8.96
CA LEU A 96 -6.68 -9.61 -8.84
C LEU A 96 -7.43 -10.63 -7.96
N SER A 97 -8.52 -10.23 -7.27
CA SER A 97 -9.33 -11.18 -6.51
C SER A 97 -9.90 -12.25 -7.44
N SER A 98 -9.91 -13.50 -6.97
CA SER A 98 -10.17 -14.69 -7.79
C SER A 98 -11.53 -14.70 -8.51
N GLU A 99 -12.50 -13.89 -8.06
CA GLU A 99 -13.80 -13.69 -8.71
C GLU A 99 -13.68 -12.89 -10.02
N ASN A 100 -12.77 -11.92 -10.10
CA ASN A 100 -12.55 -11.10 -11.31
C ASN A 100 -11.63 -11.78 -12.35
N LYS A 101 -10.81 -12.75 -11.94
CA LYS A 101 -9.95 -13.52 -12.87
C LYS A 101 -10.73 -14.41 -13.85
N PHE A 102 -11.91 -14.90 -13.47
CA PHE A 102 -12.74 -15.74 -14.35
C PHE A 102 -13.58 -14.93 -15.34
N ILE A 103 -13.84 -13.65 -15.04
CA ILE A 103 -14.73 -12.78 -15.85
C ILE A 103 -13.95 -12.04 -16.96
N ASN A 104 -12.63 -11.89 -16.83
CA ASN A 104 -11.78 -11.27 -17.85
C ASN A 104 -11.65 -12.06 -19.18
N ALA A 105 -12.20 -13.28 -19.27
CA ALA A 105 -12.15 -14.10 -20.49
C ALA A 105 -13.31 -13.84 -21.47
N PHE A 106 -14.46 -13.33 -21.00
CA PHE A 106 -15.64 -13.11 -21.85
C PHE A 106 -16.48 -11.92 -21.37
N GLY A 107 -16.17 -10.73 -21.88
CA GLY A 107 -17.15 -9.64 -22.00
C GLY A 107 -17.17 -8.60 -20.88
N GLN A 108 -16.88 -7.36 -21.29
CA GLN A 108 -17.29 -6.07 -20.70
C GLN A 108 -17.93 -6.12 -19.30
N GLN A 109 -17.15 -5.75 -18.27
CA GLN A 109 -17.73 -5.21 -17.05
C GLN A 109 -17.66 -3.67 -17.06
N GLN A 110 -18.73 -3.04 -16.57
CA GLN A 110 -18.71 -1.65 -16.15
C GLN A 110 -17.64 -1.50 -15.08
N ILE A 111 -16.53 -0.87 -15.45
CA ILE A 111 -15.50 -0.47 -14.49
C ILE A 111 -16.20 0.46 -13.50
N CYS A 112 -16.32 0.01 -12.25
CA CYS A 112 -16.87 0.86 -11.20
C CYS A 112 -15.85 1.95 -10.90
N HIS A 113 -16.02 3.09 -11.56
CA HIS A 113 -15.14 4.25 -11.41
C HIS A 113 -15.29 4.93 -10.05
N ASN A 114 -16.24 4.52 -9.21
CA ASN A 114 -16.49 5.14 -7.92
C ASN A 114 -15.92 4.25 -6.81
N ALA A 115 -15.41 4.86 -5.75
CA ALA A 115 -15.07 4.16 -4.51
C ALA A 115 -15.72 4.84 -3.32
N GLN A 116 -15.77 4.13 -2.20
CA GLN A 116 -16.32 4.63 -0.95
C GLN A 116 -15.25 4.61 0.15
N ILE A 117 -15.22 5.70 0.92
CA ILE A 117 -14.49 5.77 2.17
C ILE A 117 -15.49 5.72 3.31
N GLY A 118 -15.29 4.77 4.21
CA GLY A 118 -16.03 4.63 5.45
C GLY A 118 -15.16 5.04 6.62
N ILE A 119 -15.75 5.69 7.62
CA ILE A 119 -15.12 6.03 8.88
C ILE A 119 -15.98 5.45 9.99
N SER A 120 -15.40 4.59 10.83
CA SER A 120 -16.05 4.00 11.99
C SER A 120 -15.36 4.50 13.26
N ILE A 121 -16.13 5.08 14.18
CA ILE A 121 -15.62 5.50 15.49
C ILE A 121 -15.70 4.31 16.43
N GLU A 122 -14.55 3.81 16.85
CA GLU A 122 -14.40 2.60 17.66
C GLU A 122 -13.46 2.82 18.84
N PRO A 123 -13.48 1.96 19.88
CA PRO A 123 -12.52 2.02 20.98
C PRO A 123 -11.08 1.85 20.49
N GLU A 124 -10.12 2.54 21.11
CA GLU A 124 -8.69 2.51 20.74
C GLU A 124 -8.08 1.11 20.69
N ALA A 125 -8.57 0.18 21.52
CA ALA A 125 -8.13 -1.21 21.52
C ALA A 125 -8.29 -1.92 20.16
N ASN A 126 -9.31 -1.57 19.38
CA ASN A 126 -9.55 -2.16 18.05
C ASN A 126 -8.51 -1.68 17.03
N ALA A 127 -7.95 -0.48 17.21
CA ALA A 127 -6.93 0.08 16.32
C ALA A 127 -5.63 -0.75 16.36
N GLN A 128 -5.24 -1.20 17.55
CA GLN A 128 -4.02 -1.97 17.78
C GLN A 128 -4.06 -3.35 17.11
N MET A 129 -5.26 -3.93 16.98
CA MET A 129 -5.43 -5.21 16.27
C MET A 129 -5.28 -5.08 14.75
N LEU A 130 -5.39 -3.86 14.20
CA LEU A 130 -5.30 -3.59 12.75
C LEU A 130 -3.89 -3.25 12.27
N GLU A 131 -2.98 -2.85 13.16
CA GLU A 131 -1.57 -2.54 12.84
C GLU A 131 -0.86 -3.63 12.02
N PRO A 132 -0.93 -4.94 12.36
CA PRO A 132 -0.23 -5.98 11.59
C PRO A 132 -0.74 -6.18 10.16
N VAL A 133 -1.98 -5.75 9.84
CA VAL A 133 -2.55 -5.84 8.49
C VAL A 133 -2.01 -4.73 7.58
N LEU A 134 -1.72 -3.56 8.15
CA LEU A 134 -1.29 -2.36 7.43
C LEU A 134 0.21 -2.38 7.11
N GLU A 135 1.02 -3.00 7.95
CA GLU A 135 2.46 -3.16 7.75
C GLU A 135 2.83 -4.08 6.57
N GLN A 136 1.89 -4.90 6.09
CA GLN A 136 2.11 -5.80 4.95
C GLN A 136 2.47 -5.06 3.65
N GLN A 137 2.05 -3.79 3.47
CA GLN A 137 2.41 -3.02 2.29
C GLN A 137 3.89 -2.59 2.26
N THR A 138 4.50 -2.34 3.43
CA THR A 138 5.94 -2.01 3.54
C THR A 138 6.79 -3.24 3.25
N ASN A 139 6.33 -4.43 3.66
CA ASN A 139 6.97 -5.71 3.37
C ASN A 139 7.04 -6.04 1.87
N ASN A 140 6.12 -5.50 1.04
CA ASN A 140 6.15 -5.74 -0.41
C ASN A 140 7.38 -5.14 -1.10
N TYR A 141 7.87 -3.97 -0.65
CA TYR A 141 9.07 -3.36 -1.25
C TYR A 141 10.34 -4.08 -0.81
N VAL A 142 10.43 -4.47 0.47
CA VAL A 142 11.57 -5.22 1.00
C VAL A 142 11.66 -6.59 0.35
N SER A 143 10.53 -7.31 0.26
CA SER A 143 10.48 -8.63 -0.40
C SER A 143 10.76 -8.54 -1.91
N PHE A 144 10.27 -7.51 -2.59
CA PHE A 144 10.64 -7.26 -3.99
C PHE A 144 12.15 -7.03 -4.15
N ALA A 145 12.74 -6.16 -3.32
CA ALA A 145 14.17 -5.87 -3.36
C ALA A 145 15.01 -7.13 -3.07
N GLN A 146 14.62 -7.93 -2.07
CA GLN A 146 15.27 -9.21 -1.77
C GLN A 146 15.24 -10.16 -2.97
N LYS A 147 14.05 -10.37 -3.57
CA LYS A 147 13.91 -11.25 -4.75
C LYS A 147 14.68 -10.74 -5.97
N MET A 148 14.73 -9.43 -6.17
CA MET A 148 15.51 -8.81 -7.25
C MET A 148 17.01 -9.05 -7.06
N LEU A 149 17.52 -8.85 -5.84
CA LEU A 149 18.92 -9.09 -5.52
C LEU A 149 19.30 -10.57 -5.65
N GLU A 150 18.45 -11.46 -5.15
CA GLU A 150 18.66 -12.90 -5.28
C GLU A 150 18.69 -13.33 -6.76
N ASN A 151 17.77 -12.83 -7.57
CA ASN A 151 17.76 -13.09 -9.00
C ASN A 151 19.05 -12.61 -9.70
N LEU A 152 19.54 -11.41 -9.36
CA LEU A 152 20.78 -10.86 -9.92
C LEU A 152 22.00 -11.72 -9.53
N VAL A 153 22.14 -12.07 -8.26
CA VAL A 153 23.28 -12.87 -7.78
C VAL A 153 23.27 -14.25 -8.40
N ASN A 154 22.10 -14.90 -8.48
CA ASN A 154 21.96 -16.20 -9.13
C ASN A 154 22.32 -16.14 -10.62
N PHE A 155 21.90 -15.07 -11.32
CA PHE A 155 22.25 -14.87 -12.72
C PHE A 155 23.77 -14.69 -12.89
N VAL A 156 24.41 -13.78 -12.15
CA VAL A 156 25.86 -13.53 -12.30
C VAL A 156 26.69 -14.72 -11.83
N ALA A 157 26.29 -15.40 -10.76
CA ALA A 157 26.95 -16.61 -10.29
C ALA A 157 26.89 -17.76 -11.33
N SER A 158 25.84 -17.82 -12.15
CA SER A 158 25.74 -18.82 -13.22
C SER A 158 26.80 -18.65 -14.31
N PHE A 159 27.39 -17.45 -14.47
CA PHE A 159 28.52 -17.18 -15.37
C PHE A 159 29.87 -17.23 -14.67
N SER A 160 29.92 -17.67 -13.39
CA SER A 160 31.19 -17.83 -12.70
C SER A 160 32.00 -18.96 -13.34
N VAL A 161 33.28 -18.67 -13.58
CA VAL A 161 34.25 -19.60 -14.15
C VAL A 161 35.48 -19.64 -13.27
N THR A 162 36.07 -20.82 -13.09
CA THR A 162 37.36 -20.93 -12.41
C THR A 162 38.48 -20.53 -13.36
N GLN A 163 39.64 -20.18 -12.81
CA GLN A 163 40.79 -19.75 -13.60
C GLN A 163 41.22 -20.81 -14.64
N ASP A 164 41.03 -22.10 -14.33
CA ASP A 164 41.32 -23.22 -15.23
C ASP A 164 40.34 -23.33 -16.42
N GLN A 165 39.15 -22.74 -16.29
CA GLN A 165 38.11 -22.72 -17.33
C GLN A 165 38.14 -21.42 -18.16
N MET A 166 38.97 -20.45 -17.78
CA MET A 166 39.08 -19.18 -18.49
C MET A 166 39.86 -19.36 -19.80
N THR A 167 39.29 -18.85 -20.88
CA THR A 167 40.02 -18.67 -22.15
C THR A 167 40.55 -17.23 -22.21
N PRO A 168 41.76 -16.99 -22.75
CA PRO A 168 42.29 -15.63 -22.86
C PRO A 168 41.45 -14.77 -23.80
N THR A 169 40.65 -13.87 -23.24
CA THR A 169 39.84 -12.88 -23.96
C THR A 169 40.35 -11.47 -23.66
N PRO A 170 41.19 -10.89 -24.54
CA PRO A 170 41.72 -9.54 -24.35
C PRO A 170 40.59 -8.50 -24.28
N GLY A 171 40.64 -7.61 -23.28
CA GLY A 171 39.67 -6.54 -23.10
C GLY A 171 38.46 -6.87 -22.22
N VAL A 172 38.34 -8.11 -21.72
CA VAL A 172 37.27 -8.50 -20.79
C VAL A 172 37.72 -8.34 -19.33
N SER A 173 36.91 -7.65 -18.53
CA SER A 173 37.14 -7.52 -17.09
C SER A 173 36.37 -8.60 -16.33
N TYR A 174 37.01 -9.22 -15.35
CA TYR A 174 36.42 -10.25 -14.50
C TYR A 174 36.25 -9.73 -13.07
N ILE A 175 35.11 -10.04 -12.46
CA ILE A 175 34.82 -9.71 -11.06
C ILE A 175 34.88 -11.00 -10.24
N PRO A 176 35.72 -11.08 -9.20
CA PRO A 176 35.74 -12.22 -8.30
C PRO A 176 34.38 -12.48 -7.64
N LEU A 177 33.91 -13.73 -7.63
CA LEU A 177 32.60 -14.09 -7.09
C LEU A 177 32.45 -13.74 -5.60
N ASN A 178 33.55 -13.80 -4.84
CA ASN A 178 33.58 -13.40 -3.42
C ASN A 178 33.24 -11.90 -3.23
N THR A 179 33.59 -11.05 -4.19
CA THR A 179 33.31 -9.60 -4.16
C THR A 179 31.81 -9.37 -4.33
N LEU A 180 31.17 -10.12 -5.24
CA LEU A 180 29.72 -10.09 -5.42
C LEU A 180 28.97 -10.58 -4.18
N HIS A 181 29.40 -11.70 -3.58
CA HIS A 181 28.82 -12.21 -2.33
C HIS A 181 28.94 -11.21 -1.18
N THR A 182 30.12 -10.61 -1.01
CA THR A 182 30.36 -9.61 0.04
C THR A 182 29.49 -8.36 -0.17
N TRP A 183 29.31 -7.93 -1.42
CA TRP A 183 28.41 -6.83 -1.76
C TRP A 183 26.95 -7.18 -1.44
N TYR A 184 26.49 -8.37 -1.83
CA TYR A 184 25.12 -8.85 -1.56
C TYR A 184 24.81 -8.85 -0.06
N GLN A 185 25.68 -9.45 0.77
CA GLN A 185 25.50 -9.48 2.22
C GLN A 185 25.47 -8.07 2.84
N ASN A 186 26.33 -7.17 2.35
CA ASN A 186 26.33 -5.79 2.83
C ASN A 186 25.06 -5.03 2.43
N PHE A 187 24.54 -5.26 1.21
CA PHE A 187 23.30 -4.66 0.76
C PHE A 187 22.11 -5.18 1.58
N GLU A 188 22.01 -6.50 1.77
CA GLU A 188 20.93 -7.12 2.55
C GLU A 188 20.91 -6.60 4.00
N ARG A 189 22.08 -6.54 4.65
CA ARG A 189 22.21 -5.96 5.99
C ARG A 189 21.77 -4.50 6.05
N ARG A 190 22.13 -3.69 5.05
CA ARG A 190 21.69 -2.28 4.97
C ARG A 190 20.18 -2.16 4.73
N LEU A 191 19.61 -3.04 3.92
CA LEU A 191 18.18 -3.08 3.62
C LEU A 191 17.35 -3.45 4.86
N GLN A 192 17.81 -4.44 5.64
CA GLN A 192 17.17 -4.85 6.91
C GLN A 192 17.18 -3.72 7.94
N ASN A 193 18.31 -3.01 8.06
CA ASN A 193 18.45 -1.91 9.02
C ASN A 193 17.68 -0.65 8.61
N ASN A 194 17.64 -0.33 7.32
CA ASN A 194 16.93 0.83 6.80
C ASN A 194 16.41 0.56 5.38
N PRO A 195 15.11 0.30 5.20
CA PRO A 195 14.52 0.04 3.89
C PRO A 195 14.71 1.16 2.85
N ASN A 196 15.04 2.39 3.27
CA ASN A 196 15.24 3.56 2.40
C ASN A 196 16.72 3.96 2.20
N PHE A 197 17.69 3.14 2.64
CA PHE A 197 19.11 3.52 2.59
C PHE A 197 19.62 3.90 1.19
N TRP A 198 19.05 3.32 0.15
CA TRP A 198 19.43 3.49 -1.25
C TRP A 198 19.05 4.85 -1.85
N LYS A 199 18.20 5.64 -1.19
CA LYS A 199 17.80 6.97 -1.70
C LYS A 199 18.89 8.03 -1.61
N ASN A 200 19.90 7.80 -0.77
CA ASN A 200 20.99 8.74 -0.50
C ASN A 200 22.35 8.17 -0.90
N LEU A 201 22.36 7.17 -1.79
CA LEU A 201 23.55 6.50 -2.31
C LEU A 201 24.14 7.24 -3.52
#